data_AF-A0A8J7IYW1-F1
#
_entry.id   AF-A0A8J7IYW1-F1
#
_cell.length_a   1.000
_cell.length_b   1.000
_cell.length_c   1.000
_cell.angle_alpha   90.00
_cell.angle_beta   90.00
_cell.angle_gamma   90.00
#
_symmetry.space_group_name_H-M   'P 1'
#
loop_
_entity.id
_entity.type
_entity.pdbx_description
1 polymer ?
#
loop_
_entity_poly.entity_id
_entity_poly.type
_entity_poly.pdbx_seq_one_letter_code
_entity_poly.pdbx_strand_id
1 'polypeptide(L)'
;MFRSFTALALGAALAVTGFASQARAGNDDLTKALIGLAVIGGIAVAIDNRNDRRDARREAARKRLPEQCLRRFNSGRRAEYGFGERCLNNHAAQVTPPEHCARRGRNRRGNRVTYFPERCLLNDGYTVVSR
;
A
#
# COMPACT_ATOMS: atom_id res chain seq x y z
N MET A 1 43.12 9.72 40.43
CA MET A 1 42.64 11.09 40.75
C MET A 1 42.64 12.00 39.50
N PHE A 2 42.10 11.54 38.36
CA PHE A 2 42.17 12.26 37.07
C PHE A 2 40.79 12.48 36.41
N ARG A 3 39.73 11.88 36.96
CA ARG A 3 38.36 11.99 36.43
C ARG A 3 37.70 13.36 36.73
N SER A 4 38.17 14.05 37.76
CA SER A 4 37.66 15.39 38.11
C SER A 4 38.29 16.50 37.26
N PHE A 5 39.52 16.31 36.77
CA PHE A 5 40.20 17.29 35.92
C PHE A 5 39.69 17.30 34.47
N THR A 6 39.28 16.14 33.94
CA THR A 6 38.71 16.05 32.59
C THR A 6 37.33 16.71 32.48
N ALA A 7 36.51 16.64 33.53
CA ALA A 7 35.19 17.28 33.57
C ALA A 7 35.28 18.82 33.56
N LEU A 8 36.30 19.37 34.22
CA LEU A 8 36.50 20.82 34.32
C LEU A 8 37.05 21.41 33.01
N ALA A 9 37.92 20.68 32.32
CA ALA A 9 38.43 21.07 30.99
C ALA A 9 37.34 21.05 29.91
N LEU A 10 36.46 20.04 29.90
CA LEU A 10 35.33 19.96 28.97
C LEU A 10 34.26 21.02 29.24
N GLY A 11 33.98 21.33 30.51
CA GLY A 11 33.03 22.39 30.88
C GLY A 11 33.50 23.80 30.50
N ALA A 12 34.80 24.09 30.66
CA ALA A 12 35.36 25.39 30.32
C ALA A 12 35.35 25.66 28.79
N ALA A 13 35.54 24.63 27.96
CA ALA A 13 35.54 24.79 26.50
C ALA A 13 34.16 25.22 25.94
N LEU A 14 33.07 24.70 26.51
CA LEU A 14 31.69 25.08 26.12
C LEU A 14 31.28 26.48 26.61
N ALA A 15 31.91 26.98 27.68
CA ALA A 15 31.65 28.32 28.19
C ALA A 15 32.31 29.41 27.32
N VAL A 16 33.48 29.14 26.72
CA VAL A 16 34.22 30.12 25.92
C VAL A 16 33.57 30.37 24.54
N THR A 17 32.90 29.37 23.97
CA THR A 17 32.13 29.55 22.73
C THR A 17 30.81 30.32 22.92
N GLY A 18 30.39 30.59 24.17
CA GLY A 18 29.18 31.36 24.47
C GLY A 18 29.31 32.88 24.44
N PHE A 19 30.53 33.44 24.43
CA PHE A 19 30.76 34.89 24.60
C PHE A 19 31.29 35.64 23.37
N ALA A 20 31.48 34.97 22.23
CA ALA A 20 31.98 35.60 21.01
C ALA A 20 31.14 35.24 19.77
N SER A 21 29.86 35.60 19.78
CA SER A 21 29.15 36.02 18.57
C SER A 21 27.87 36.76 18.93
N GLN A 22 27.99 38.05 19.29
CA GLN A 22 26.91 38.96 18.96
C GLN A 22 26.88 39.06 17.43
N ALA A 23 26.16 38.15 16.77
CA ALA A 23 25.78 38.31 15.39
C ALA A 23 24.84 39.53 15.33
N ARG A 24 25.41 40.71 15.07
CA ARG A 24 24.63 41.88 14.69
C ARG A 24 23.92 41.55 13.38
N ALA A 25 22.60 41.34 13.45
CA ALA A 25 21.76 41.05 12.30
C ALA A 25 21.67 42.26 11.37
N GLY A 26 22.54 42.29 10.36
CA GLY A 26 22.19 42.82 9.03
C GLY A 26 21.37 41.74 8.31
N ASN A 27 20.30 42.13 7.63
CA ASN A 27 19.21 41.25 7.18
C ASN A 27 19.56 40.29 6.02
N ASP A 28 20.84 39.96 5.84
CA ASP A 28 21.36 39.15 4.75
C ASP A 28 21.87 37.75 5.20
N ASP A 29 22.13 37.56 6.49
CA ASP A 29 22.68 36.31 7.04
C ASP A 29 21.62 35.25 7.38
N LEU A 30 20.38 35.67 7.69
CA LEU A 30 19.28 34.74 7.97
C LEU A 30 18.86 33.96 6.72
N THR A 31 18.93 34.59 5.54
CA THR A 31 18.64 33.94 4.25
C THR A 31 19.68 32.85 3.92
N LYS A 32 20.96 33.08 4.23
CA LYS A 32 22.02 32.06 4.03
C LYS A 32 21.84 30.84 4.94
N ALA A 33 21.42 31.06 6.19
CA ALA A 33 21.14 29.97 7.13
C ALA A 33 19.89 29.15 6.72
N LEU A 34 18.83 29.80 6.22
CA LEU A 34 17.62 29.13 5.72
C LEU A 34 17.89 28.31 4.45
N ILE A 35 18.73 28.79 3.53
CA ILE A 35 19.15 28.03 2.34
C ILE A 35 19.90 26.75 2.73
N GLY A 36 20.83 26.85 3.70
CA GLY A 36 21.58 25.68 4.19
C GLY A 36 20.70 24.60 4.82
N LEU A 37 19.68 25.01 5.58
CA LEU A 37 18.69 24.10 6.17
C LEU A 37 17.78 23.47 5.11
N ALA A 38 17.41 24.21 4.06
CA ALA A 38 16.58 23.68 2.97
C ALA A 38 17.29 22.56 2.17
N VAL A 39 18.62 22.61 2.01
CA VAL A 39 19.39 21.55 1.34
C VAL A 39 19.38 20.25 2.15
N ILE A 40 19.55 20.33 3.48
CA ILE A 40 19.52 19.16 4.36
C ILE A 40 18.09 18.62 4.50
N GLY A 41 17.09 19.49 4.58
CA GLY A 41 15.67 19.12 4.61
C GLY A 41 15.10 18.63 3.27
N GLY A 42 15.74 18.97 2.15
CA GLY A 42 15.24 18.67 0.80
C GLY A 42 15.21 17.19 0.45
N ILE A 43 16.09 16.38 1.07
CA ILE A 43 16.14 14.93 0.83
C ILE A 43 14.97 14.21 1.55
N ALA A 44 14.51 14.76 2.69
CA ALA A 44 13.38 14.19 3.43
C ALA A 44 12.05 14.27 2.66
N VAL A 45 11.91 15.23 1.74
CA VAL A 45 10.67 15.44 0.96
C VAL A 45 10.52 14.42 -0.18
N ALA A 46 11.58 13.68 -0.53
CA ALA A 46 11.54 12.73 -1.65
C ALA A 46 11.13 11.29 -1.26
N ILE A 47 10.90 11.01 0.03
CA ILE A 47 10.66 9.65 0.50
C ILE A 47 9.43 9.59 1.40
N ASP A 48 8.25 9.70 0.80
CA ASP A 48 7.07 8.94 1.26
C ASP A 48 6.05 8.87 0.11
N ASN A 49 5.74 7.66 -0.38
CA ASN A 49 4.61 7.29 -1.28
C ASN A 49 4.78 5.88 -1.91
N ARG A 50 5.70 5.04 -1.41
CA ARG A 50 5.91 3.69 -1.98
C ARG A 50 4.92 2.67 -1.44
N ASN A 51 4.38 2.89 -0.24
CA ASN A 51 3.47 1.93 0.40
C ASN A 51 2.07 1.99 -0.23
N ASP A 52 1.47 3.17 -0.32
CA ASP A 52 0.11 3.35 -0.85
C ASP A 52 -0.04 2.84 -2.29
N ARG A 53 0.97 3.09 -3.14
CA ARG A 53 0.97 2.57 -4.52
C ARG A 53 1.05 1.04 -4.58
N ARG A 54 1.75 0.41 -3.64
CA ARG A 54 1.83 -1.06 -3.56
C ARG A 54 0.50 -1.64 -3.12
N ASP A 55 -0.15 -1.01 -2.14
CA ASP A 55 -1.44 -1.47 -1.63
C ASP A 55 -2.55 -1.31 -2.65
N ALA A 56 -2.60 -0.17 -3.36
CA ALA A 56 -3.52 0.03 -4.49
C ALA A 56 -3.30 -0.99 -5.62
N ARG A 57 -2.04 -1.29 -5.98
CA ARG A 57 -1.73 -2.32 -6.99
C ARG A 57 -2.15 -3.71 -6.54
N ARG A 58 -1.95 -4.05 -5.26
CA ARG A 58 -2.38 -5.33 -4.69
C ARG A 58 -3.88 -5.44 -4.71
N GLU A 59 -4.60 -4.42 -4.26
CA GLU A 59 -6.07 -4.41 -4.26
C GLU A 59 -6.63 -4.55 -5.68
N ALA A 60 -6.08 -3.81 -6.65
CA ALA A 60 -6.45 -3.96 -8.06
C ALA A 60 -6.18 -5.38 -8.58
N ALA A 61 -5.13 -6.06 -8.13
CA ALA A 61 -4.83 -7.44 -8.50
C ALA A 61 -5.82 -8.46 -7.88
N ARG A 62 -6.36 -8.18 -6.69
CA ARG A 62 -7.38 -9.01 -6.01
C ARG A 62 -8.75 -8.93 -6.68
N LYS A 63 -9.03 -7.84 -7.41
CA LYS A 63 -10.30 -7.62 -8.14
C LYS A 63 -10.26 -8.05 -9.61
N ARG A 64 -9.19 -8.72 -10.07
CA ARG A 64 -9.05 -9.19 -11.46
C ARG A 64 -9.46 -10.65 -11.61
N LEU A 65 -10.55 -10.89 -12.32
CA LEU A 65 -11.12 -12.21 -12.60
C LEU A 65 -10.59 -12.72 -13.95
N PRO A 66 -10.00 -13.93 -14.01
CA PRO A 66 -9.56 -14.48 -15.28
C PRO A 66 -10.74 -15.02 -16.10
N GLU A 67 -10.81 -14.66 -17.37
CA GLU A 67 -11.87 -15.13 -18.29
C GLU A 67 -11.95 -16.66 -18.40
N GLN A 68 -10.81 -17.37 -18.23
CA GLN A 68 -10.76 -18.83 -18.30
C GLN A 68 -11.64 -19.52 -17.24
N CYS A 69 -11.93 -18.83 -16.14
CA CYS A 69 -12.79 -19.30 -15.08
C CYS A 69 -14.27 -18.95 -15.28
N LEU A 70 -14.60 -18.12 -16.28
CA LEU A 70 -15.96 -17.79 -16.64
C LEU A 70 -16.64 -19.00 -17.27
N ARG A 71 -17.63 -19.55 -16.57
CA ARG A 71 -18.36 -20.75 -16.97
C ARG A 71 -19.85 -20.59 -16.70
N ARG A 72 -20.65 -21.43 -17.35
CA ARG A 72 -22.10 -21.50 -17.14
C ARG A 72 -22.42 -22.43 -15.98
N PHE A 73 -23.20 -21.96 -15.03
CA PHE A 73 -23.71 -22.69 -13.87
C PHE A 73 -25.24 -22.68 -13.87
N ASN A 74 -25.84 -23.71 -13.28
CA ASN A 74 -27.29 -23.81 -13.11
C ASN A 74 -27.65 -23.48 -11.66
N SER A 75 -28.40 -22.39 -11.46
CA SER A 75 -28.81 -21.87 -10.16
C SER A 75 -30.18 -22.39 -9.69
N GLY A 76 -30.71 -23.41 -10.37
CA GLY A 76 -32.04 -23.97 -10.12
C GLY A 76 -33.16 -23.22 -10.85
N ARG A 77 -33.12 -21.88 -10.89
CA ARG A 77 -34.10 -21.07 -11.66
C ARG A 77 -33.73 -20.94 -13.13
N ARG A 78 -32.43 -20.77 -13.41
CA ARG A 78 -31.89 -20.64 -14.78
C ARG A 78 -30.40 -20.92 -14.81
N ALA A 79 -29.88 -21.16 -16.00
CA ALA A 79 -28.45 -21.14 -16.22
C ALA A 79 -27.94 -19.69 -16.29
N GLU A 80 -26.84 -19.39 -15.60
CA GLU A 80 -26.18 -18.09 -15.63
C GLU A 80 -24.65 -18.24 -15.72
N TYR A 81 -23.97 -17.19 -16.13
CA TYR A 81 -22.50 -17.15 -16.16
C TYR A 81 -21.95 -16.73 -14.79
N GLY A 82 -20.81 -17.31 -14.44
CA GLY A 82 -20.12 -17.00 -13.20
C GLY A 82 -18.78 -17.70 -13.10
N PHE A 83 -18.18 -17.61 -11.92
CA PHE A 83 -16.84 -18.12 -11.62
C PHE A 83 -16.95 -19.20 -10.56
N GLY A 84 -16.40 -20.38 -10.85
CA GLY A 84 -16.38 -21.47 -9.87
C GLY A 84 -15.27 -21.27 -8.84
N GLU A 85 -15.59 -21.51 -7.57
CA GLU A 85 -14.64 -21.41 -6.44
C GLU A 85 -13.33 -22.18 -6.71
N ARG A 86 -13.43 -23.43 -7.14
CA ARG A 86 -12.25 -24.26 -7.46
C ARG A 86 -11.36 -23.67 -8.56
N CYS A 87 -11.95 -23.03 -9.57
CA CYS A 87 -11.17 -22.42 -10.64
C CYS A 87 -10.44 -21.18 -10.15
N LEU A 88 -11.13 -20.34 -9.37
CA LEU A 88 -10.54 -19.15 -8.75
C LEU A 88 -9.38 -19.54 -7.82
N ASN A 89 -9.57 -20.54 -6.96
CA ASN A 89 -8.51 -20.99 -6.06
C ASN A 89 -7.26 -21.51 -6.81
N ASN A 90 -7.46 -22.17 -7.95
CA ASN A 90 -6.34 -22.75 -8.72
C ASN A 90 -5.62 -21.74 -9.62
N HIS A 91 -6.35 -20.79 -10.22
CA HIS A 91 -5.80 -19.90 -11.25
C HIS A 91 -5.73 -18.42 -10.84
N ALA A 92 -6.35 -18.06 -9.72
CA ALA A 92 -6.50 -16.70 -9.25
C ALA A 92 -6.53 -16.66 -7.71
N ALA A 93 -5.56 -17.33 -7.06
CA ALA A 93 -5.49 -17.42 -5.59
C ALA A 93 -5.40 -16.06 -4.88
N GLN A 94 -4.97 -15.02 -5.59
CA GLN A 94 -4.97 -13.63 -5.13
C GLN A 94 -6.36 -12.99 -5.10
N VAL A 95 -7.34 -13.55 -5.81
CA VAL A 95 -8.71 -13.03 -5.84
C VAL A 95 -9.43 -13.50 -4.59
N THR A 96 -9.99 -12.57 -3.85
CA THR A 96 -10.76 -12.87 -2.63
C THR A 96 -12.23 -12.56 -2.91
N PRO A 97 -12.98 -13.46 -3.55
CA PRO A 97 -14.36 -13.19 -3.91
C PRO A 97 -15.21 -12.99 -2.64
N PRO A 98 -16.20 -12.09 -2.67
CA PRO A 98 -16.98 -11.76 -1.50
C PRO A 98 -18.02 -12.86 -1.20
N GLU A 99 -18.19 -13.18 0.09
CA GLU A 99 -19.12 -14.20 0.57
C GLU A 99 -20.57 -13.92 0.16
N HIS A 100 -20.98 -12.65 0.09
CA HIS A 100 -22.35 -12.29 -0.31
C HIS A 100 -22.68 -12.67 -1.77
N CYS A 101 -21.66 -12.83 -2.62
CA CYS A 101 -21.84 -13.32 -3.98
C CYS A 101 -21.77 -14.85 -4.09
N ALA A 102 -21.37 -15.56 -3.03
CA ALA A 102 -21.27 -17.01 -3.05
C ALA A 102 -22.66 -17.65 -3.20
N ARG A 103 -22.83 -18.49 -4.22
CA ARG A 103 -24.06 -19.24 -4.46
C ARG A 103 -23.76 -20.71 -4.69
N ARG A 104 -24.68 -21.57 -4.26
CA ARG A 104 -24.65 -22.99 -4.61
C ARG A 104 -25.40 -23.21 -5.91
N GLY A 105 -24.77 -23.91 -6.84
CA GLY A 105 -25.36 -24.28 -8.12
C GLY A 105 -24.81 -25.58 -8.63
N ARG A 106 -25.16 -25.93 -9.86
CA ARG A 106 -24.59 -27.09 -10.55
C ARG A 106 -23.70 -26.62 -11.70
N ASN A 107 -22.54 -27.24 -11.86
CA ASN A 107 -21.73 -27.03 -13.06
C ASN A 107 -22.33 -27.81 -14.26
N ARG A 108 -21.71 -27.68 -15.44
CA ARG A 108 -22.12 -28.42 -16.65
C ARG A 108 -22.11 -29.96 -16.48
N ARG A 109 -21.32 -30.48 -15.53
CA ARG A 109 -21.25 -31.91 -15.19
C ARG A 109 -22.36 -32.34 -14.21
N GLY A 110 -23.23 -31.43 -13.77
CA GLY A 110 -24.30 -31.70 -12.81
C GLY A 110 -23.85 -31.71 -11.35
N ASN A 111 -22.55 -31.52 -11.07
CA ASN A 111 -22.02 -31.52 -9.70
C ASN A 111 -22.41 -30.24 -8.96
N ARG A 112 -22.82 -30.39 -7.69
CA ARG A 112 -23.05 -29.26 -6.79
C ARG A 112 -21.71 -28.59 -6.48
N VAL A 113 -21.63 -27.28 -6.73
CA VAL A 113 -20.44 -26.47 -6.51
C VAL A 113 -20.83 -25.09 -6.01
N THR A 114 -19.91 -24.45 -5.29
CA THR A 114 -19.97 -23.02 -5.00
C THR A 114 -19.45 -22.26 -6.21
N TYR A 115 -20.22 -21.27 -6.64
CA TYR A 115 -19.85 -20.37 -7.72
C TYR A 115 -20.31 -18.94 -7.39
N PHE A 116 -19.71 -17.98 -8.07
CA PHE A 116 -19.95 -16.57 -7.91
C PHE A 116 -20.54 -16.03 -9.21
N PRO A 117 -21.80 -15.55 -9.24
CA PRO A 117 -22.41 -14.99 -10.44
C PRO A 117 -21.60 -13.79 -10.94
N GLU A 118 -21.38 -13.74 -12.26
CA GLU A 118 -20.63 -12.66 -12.89
C GLU A 118 -21.21 -11.28 -12.55
N ARG A 119 -22.53 -11.14 -12.65
CA ARG A 119 -23.23 -9.88 -12.36
C ARG A 119 -22.99 -9.37 -10.94
N CYS A 120 -22.93 -10.27 -9.96
CA CYS A 120 -22.69 -9.91 -8.56
C CYS A 120 -21.27 -9.36 -8.39
N LEU A 121 -20.28 -10.05 -8.95
CA LEU A 121 -18.88 -9.65 -8.89
C LEU A 121 -18.62 -8.31 -9.62
N LEU A 122 -19.22 -8.12 -10.79
CA LEU A 122 -19.08 -6.85 -11.52
C LEU A 122 -19.64 -5.67 -10.72
N ASN A 123 -20.78 -5.86 -10.04
CA ASN A 123 -21.37 -4.84 -9.17
C ASN A 123 -20.51 -4.56 -7.93
N ASP A 124 -19.76 -5.54 -7.44
CA ASP A 124 -18.81 -5.40 -6.32
C ASP A 124 -17.45 -4.81 -6.77
N GLY A 125 -17.32 -4.42 -8.04
CA GLY A 125 -16.14 -3.75 -8.58
C GLY A 125 -15.05 -4.69 -9.09
N TYR A 126 -15.36 -5.96 -9.32
CA TYR A 126 -14.44 -6.87 -10.00
C TYR A 126 -14.44 -6.63 -11.51
N THR A 127 -13.30 -6.92 -12.13
CA THR A 127 -13.11 -6.76 -13.58
C THR A 127 -12.67 -8.08 -14.20
N VAL A 128 -13.26 -8.43 -15.34
CA VAL A 128 -12.82 -9.60 -16.10
C VAL A 128 -11.64 -9.18 -16.97
N VAL A 129 -10.55 -9.92 -16.85
CA VAL A 129 -9.35 -9.74 -17.67
C VAL A 129 -9.15 -10.97 -18.54
N SER A 130 -8.94 -10.73 -19.83
CA SER A 130 -8.40 -11.73 -20.75
C SER A 130 -6.91 -11.85 -20.47
N ARG A 131 -6.41 -13.08 -20.41
CA ARG A 131 -5.02 -13.37 -20.02
C ARG A 131 -4.10 -13.35 -21.23
#